data_AF-A0A4P5NYV3-F1
#
_entry.id   AF-A0A4P5NYV3-F1
#
_cell.length_a   1.000
_cell.length_b   1.000
_cell.length_c   1.000
_cell.angle_alpha   90.00
_cell.angle_beta   90.00
_cell.angle_gamma   90.00
#
_symmetry.space_group_name_H-M   'P 1'
#
loop_
_entity.id
_entity.type
_entity.pdbx_description
1 polymer ?
#
loop_
_entity_poly.entity_id
_entity_poly.type
_entity_poly.pdbx_seq_one_letter_code
_entity_poly.pdbx_strand_id
1 'polypeptide(L)' 'MARPRKVQGEGGGEIAAPVRLVRDHGYIEPRFNRGRYHWSAGEIITSPEEIAHLRERGAEMEPVECLEQPRAKT' A
#
# COMPACT_ATOMS: atom_id res chain seq x y z
N MET A 1 28.04 -1.97 -30.51
CA MET A 1 26.72 -2.37 -29.99
C MET A 1 26.76 -2.27 -28.47
N ALA A 2 26.04 -1.33 -27.87
CA ALA A 2 25.81 -1.31 -26.42
C ALA A 2 24.43 -0.67 -26.21
N ARG A 3 23.44 -1.48 -25.84
CA ARG A 3 22.06 -1.04 -25.59
C ARG A 3 22.05 -0.29 -24.25
N PRO A 4 21.50 0.93 -24.18
CA PRO A 4 21.43 1.67 -22.93
C PRO A 4 20.49 0.94 -21.96
N ARG A 5 20.98 0.67 -20.74
CA ARG A 5 20.14 0.25 -19.62
C ARG A 5 19.13 1.38 -19.40
N LYS A 6 17.87 1.11 -19.73
CA LYS A 6 16.74 1.92 -19.28
C LYS A 6 16.72 1.83 -17.76
N VAL A 7 17.35 2.79 -17.10
CA VAL A 7 16.97 3.15 -15.73
C VAL A 7 15.59 3.76 -15.92
N GLN A 8 14.58 2.92 -15.71
CA GLN A 8 13.20 3.32 -15.72
C GLN A 8 13.08 4.39 -14.64
N GLY A 9 12.86 5.63 -15.07
CA GLY A 9 12.70 6.75 -14.18
C GLY A 9 11.52 6.47 -13.26
N GLU A 10 11.80 6.38 -11.96
CA GLU A 10 10.80 6.57 -10.91
C GLU A 10 10.50 8.07 -10.84
N GLY A 11 9.71 8.53 -11.80
CA GLY A 11 9.17 9.87 -11.85
C GLY A 11 7.76 9.76 -12.40
N GLY A 12 6.79 9.51 -11.52
CA GLY A 12 5.39 9.42 -11.95
C GLY A 12 4.45 8.88 -10.89
N GLY A 13 4.28 9.61 -9.78
CA GLY A 13 3.30 9.33 -8.73
C GLY A 13 3.59 8.05 -7.97
N GLU A 14 4.01 8.16 -6.71
CA GLU A 14 4.16 7.00 -5.82
C GLU A 14 2.79 6.34 -5.62
N ILE A 15 2.38 5.48 -6.54
CA ILE A 15 1.31 4.52 -6.31
C ILE A 15 1.94 3.53 -5.34
N ALA A 16 1.76 3.79 -4.04
CA ALA A 16 2.29 2.91 -3.00
C ALA A 16 1.89 1.47 -3.35
N ALA A 17 2.89 0.59 -3.48
CA ALA A 17 2.63 -0.81 -3.75
C ALA A 17 1.70 -1.35 -2.66
N PRO A 18 0.70 -2.19 -3.01
CA PRO A 18 -0.19 -2.75 -2.01
C PRO A 18 0.57 -3.43 -0.91
N VAL A 19 0.11 -3.22 0.31
CA VAL A 19 0.72 -3.79 1.51
C VAL A 19 -0.28 -4.68 2.21
N ARG A 20 0.22 -5.73 2.85
CA ARG A 20 -0.57 -6.59 3.70
C ARG A 20 -0.24 -6.29 5.14
N LEU A 21 -1.27 -6.17 5.97
CA LEU A 21 -1.09 -6.08 7.41
C LEU A 21 -0.61 -7.42 7.96
N VAL A 22 0.49 -7.39 8.70
CA VAL A 22 1.03 -8.59 9.37
C VAL A 22 0.17 -8.96 10.59
N ARG A 23 -0.39 -7.95 11.25
CA ARG A 23 -1.17 -8.09 12.48
C ARG A 23 -2.36 -7.15 12.47
N ASP A 24 -3.36 -7.44 13.29
CA ASP A 24 -4.50 -6.56 13.47
C ASP A 24 -4.02 -5.18 13.92
N HIS A 25 -4.52 -4.16 13.24
CA HIS A 25 -4.20 -2.78 13.54
C HIS A 25 -5.49 -1.99 13.63
N GLY A 26 -5.62 -1.18 14.67
CA GLY A 26 -6.80 -0.37 14.85
C GLY A 26 -6.59 0.66 15.92
N TYR A 27 -7.19 1.82 15.72
CA TYR A 27 -7.14 2.89 16.67
C TYR A 27 -8.44 3.72 16.57
N ILE A 28 -8.75 4.42 17.65
CA ILE A 28 -9.86 5.37 17.68
C ILE A 28 -9.29 6.72 17.33
N GLU A 29 -9.84 7.42 16.34
CA GLU A 29 -9.37 8.77 15.97
C GLU A 29 -10.13 9.84 16.77
N PRO A 30 -9.52 10.42 17.83
CA PRO A 30 -10.24 11.35 18.69
C PRO A 30 -10.38 12.77 18.09
N ARG A 31 -9.53 13.12 17.11
CA ARG A 31 -9.41 14.52 16.61
C ARG A 31 -10.57 14.97 15.72
N PHE A 32 -11.16 14.06 14.95
CA PHE A 32 -12.20 14.41 13.97
C PHE A 32 -13.50 13.62 14.13
N ASN A 33 -13.63 12.84 15.23
CA ASN A 33 -14.76 11.94 15.46
C ASN A 33 -15.09 11.05 14.24
N ARG A 34 -14.06 10.70 13.45
CA ARG A 34 -14.18 9.97 12.17
C ARG A 34 -14.52 8.49 12.35
N GLY A 35 -14.53 8.00 13.58
CA GLY A 35 -14.90 6.63 13.92
C GLY A 35 -13.72 5.80 14.42
N ARG A 36 -14.02 4.52 14.68
CA ARG A 36 -13.04 3.51 15.04
C ARG A 36 -12.49 2.93 13.74
N TYR A 37 -11.18 3.07 13.54
CA TYR A 37 -10.49 2.39 12.46
C TYR A 37 -10.05 1.02 12.93
N HIS A 38 -10.27 0.02 12.08
CA HIS A 38 -9.90 -1.36 12.35
C HIS A 38 -9.60 -2.06 11.02
N TRP A 39 -8.40 -2.62 10.94
CA TRP A 39 -7.95 -3.46 9.85
C TRP A 39 -7.46 -4.79 10.43
N SER A 40 -7.79 -5.86 9.74
CA SER A 40 -7.51 -7.21 10.24
C SER A 40 -6.12 -7.69 9.81
N ALA A 41 -5.52 -8.58 10.59
CA ALA A 41 -4.32 -9.28 10.17
C ALA A 41 -4.55 -9.98 8.83
N GLY A 42 -3.63 -9.77 7.91
CA GLY A 42 -3.67 -10.33 6.56
C GLY A 42 -4.48 -9.53 5.54
N GLU A 43 -5.10 -8.42 5.94
CA GLU A 43 -5.82 -7.52 5.04
C GLU A 43 -4.86 -6.81 4.07
N ILE A 44 -5.24 -6.71 2.80
CA ILE A 44 -4.43 -6.08 1.75
C ILE A 44 -4.96 -4.67 1.50
N ILE A 45 -4.11 -3.69 1.78
CA ILE A 45 -4.39 -2.28 1.60
C ILE A 45 -3.76 -1.84 0.28
N THR A 46 -4.59 -1.31 -0.61
CA THR A 46 -4.19 -0.84 -1.94
C THR A 46 -4.26 0.69 -2.05
N SER A 47 -4.92 1.35 -1.11
CA SER A 47 -5.07 2.81 -1.08
C SER A 47 -3.78 3.47 -0.58
N PRO A 48 -3.11 4.31 -1.38
CA PRO A 48 -1.85 4.94 -0.96
C PRO A 48 -2.02 5.86 0.26
N GLU A 49 -3.20 6.49 0.40
CA GLU A 49 -3.52 7.33 1.57
C GLU A 49 -3.62 6.49 2.85
N GLU A 50 -4.26 5.31 2.78
CA GLU A 50 -4.34 4.40 3.93
C GLU A 50 -2.99 3.77 4.25
N ILE A 51 -2.19 3.43 3.23
CA ILE A 51 -0.84 2.90 3.44
C ILE A 51 0.03 3.95 4.15
N ALA A 52 0.02 5.20 3.67
CA ALA A 52 0.73 6.28 4.34
C ALA A 52 0.27 6.44 5.79
N HIS A 53 -1.06 6.41 6.01
CA HIS A 53 -1.63 6.51 7.34
C HIS A 53 -1.17 5.39 8.28
N LEU A 54 -1.24 4.14 7.83
CA LEU A 54 -0.79 2.98 8.60
C LEU A 54 0.72 3.03 8.90
N ARG A 55 1.52 3.54 7.95
CA ARG A 55 2.97 3.73 8.14
C ARG A 55 3.27 4.78 9.21
N GLU A 56 2.57 5.92 9.19
CA GLU A 56 2.71 6.96 10.21
C GLU A 56 2.33 6.48 11.62
N ARG A 57 1.40 5.51 11.70
CA ARG A 57 0.95 4.89 12.95
C ARG A 57 1.81 3.70 13.41
N GLY A 58 2.80 3.29 12.61
CA GLY A 58 3.68 2.16 12.93
C GLY A 58 2.99 0.80 12.83
N ALA A 59 2.02 0.66 11.93
CA ALA A 59 1.42 -0.64 11.65
C ALA A 59 2.49 -1.60 11.07
N GLU A 60 2.43 -2.87 11.46
CA GLU A 60 3.31 -3.91 10.89
C GLU A 60 2.73 -4.33 9.52
N MET A 61 3.46 -4.03 8.44
CA MET A 61 3.02 -4.25 7.06
C MET A 61 4.12 -4.88 6.21
N GLU A 62 3.72 -5.73 5.28
CA GLU A 62 4.59 -6.35 4.29
C GLU A 62 4.16 -5.95 2.88
N PRO A 63 5.10 -5.63 1.97
CA PRO A 63 4.76 -5.37 0.58
C PRO A 63 4.19 -6.65 -0.05
N VAL A 64 3.06 -6.53 -0.74
CA VAL A 64 2.50 -7.61 -1.54
C VAL A 64 2.86 -7.34 -2.99
N GLU A 65 3.54 -8.30 -3.61
CA GLU A 65 3.66 -8.30 -5.06
C GLU A 65 2.25 -8.41 -5.65
N CYS A 66 1.79 -7.34 -6.29
CA CYS A 66 0.64 -7.42 -7.17
C CYS A 66 0.96 -8.46 -8.24
N LEU A 67 0.43 -9.67 -8.08
CA LEU A 67 0.26 -10.58 -9.21
C LEU A 67 -0.49 -9.74 -10.25
N GLU A 68 0.20 -9.49 -11.36
CA GLU A 68 -0.26 -8.67 -12.46
C GLU A 68 -1.76 -8.87 -12.64
N GLN A 69 -2.55 -7.79 -12.54
CA GLN A 69 -3.95 -7.85 -12.95
C GLN A 69 -3.96 -8.59 -14.30
N PRO A 70 -4.78 -9.65 -14.47
CA PRO A 70 -4.81 -10.33 -15.74
C PRO A 70 -5.17 -9.27 -16.77
N ARG A 71 -4.18 -8.88 -17.59
CA ARG A 71 -4.38 -7.97 -18.70
C ARG A 71 -5.51 -8.58 -19.49
N ALA A 72 -6.69 -7.97 -19.38
CA ALA A 72 -7.85 -8.37 -20.15
C ALA A 72 -7.41 -8.33 -21.62
N LYS A 73 -7.28 -9.52 -22.22
CA LYS A 73 -7.03 -9.64 -23.65
C LYS A 73 -8.30 -9.16 -24.34
N THR A 74 -8.23 -7.99 -24.96
CA THR A 74 -9.16 -7.58 -26.01
C THR A 74 -8.33 -7.18 -27.22
#